data_AF-A0A7X3YSH5-F1
#
_entry.id   AF-A0A7X3YSH5-F1
#
_cell.length_a   1.000
_cell.length_b   1.000
_cell.length_c   1.000
_cell.angle_alpha   90.00
_cell.angle_beta   90.00
_cell.angle_gamma   90.00
#
_symmetry.space_group_name_H-M   'P 1'
#
loop_
_entity.id
_entity.type
_entity.pdbx_description
1 polymer ?
#
loop_
_entity_poly.entity_id
_entity_poly.type
_entity_poly.pdbx_seq_one_letter_code
_entity_poly.pdbx_strand_id
1 'polypeptide(L)'
;MSLLAGWGLVVAASGLDWLLGDPLAWPHPVQVMGWGISRLRHGLEPWCRQQPRRLQLAGVVLAATMLLVAMGAGMALEWSTRRWPLLATPWLILALASCLAGRSLRQRVTAVLDRLDPFPDLPAARQALARIVGRDVTHLSRRDILRGAAESASENAVDGAFAPLFW
;
A
#
# COMPACT_ATOMS: atom_id res chain seq x y z
N MET A 1 0.10 21.89 -18.62
CA MET A 1 -1.23 21.28 -18.49
C MET A 1 -2.19 22.32 -17.97
N SER A 2 -3.38 22.47 -18.56
CA SER A 2 -4.43 23.32 -17.97
C SER A 2 -4.90 22.73 -16.64
N LEU A 3 -5.33 23.56 -15.69
CA LEU A 3 -5.87 23.09 -14.41
C LEU A 3 -6.99 22.06 -14.60
N LEU A 4 -7.83 22.25 -15.62
CA LEU A 4 -8.90 21.33 -16.00
C LEU A 4 -8.39 19.94 -16.41
N ALA A 5 -7.25 19.86 -17.11
CA ALA A 5 -6.63 18.59 -17.45
C ALA A 5 -6.05 17.88 -16.23
N GLY A 6 -5.51 18.64 -15.26
CA GLY A 6 -5.03 18.10 -13.98
C GLY A 6 -6.16 17.49 -13.15
N TRP A 7 -7.27 18.22 -12.98
CA TRP A 7 -8.45 17.70 -12.29
C TRP A 7 -9.05 16.46 -12.97
N GLY A 8 -9.05 16.42 -14.31
CA GLY A 8 -9.49 15.25 -15.06
C GLY A 8 -8.67 13.99 -14.77
N LEU A 9 -7.34 14.12 -14.62
CA LEU A 9 -6.46 13.01 -14.25
C LEU A 9 -6.74 12.50 -12.83
N VAL A 10 -6.94 13.41 -11.88
CA VAL A 10 -7.23 13.07 -10.48
C VAL A 10 -8.56 12.35 -10.35
N VAL A 11 -9.60 12.82 -11.05
CA VAL A 11 -10.91 12.18 -11.08
C VAL A 11 -10.82 10.80 -11.73
N ALA A 12 -10.07 10.67 -12.84
CA ALA A 12 -9.87 9.39 -13.51
C ALA A 12 -9.13 8.38 -12.61
N ALA A 13 -8.05 8.81 -11.95
CA ALA A 13 -7.28 7.96 -11.04
C ALA A 13 -8.09 7.55 -9.80
N SER A 14 -8.80 8.50 -9.19
CA SER A 14 -9.70 8.22 -8.04
C SER A 14 -10.83 7.28 -8.42
N GLY A 15 -11.41 7.46 -9.61
CA GLY A 15 -12.42 6.55 -10.15
C GLY A 15 -11.86 5.16 -10.41
N LEU A 16 -10.61 5.08 -10.88
CA LEU A 16 -9.92 3.82 -11.11
C LEU A 16 -9.64 3.07 -9.80
N ASP A 17 -9.13 3.74 -8.76
CA ASP A 17 -8.99 3.16 -7.40
C ASP A 17 -10.36 2.72 -6.86
N TRP A 18 -11.40 3.52 -7.05
CA TRP A 18 -12.72 3.14 -6.57
C TRP A 18 -13.31 1.92 -7.30
N LEU A 19 -13.02 1.74 -8.59
CA LEU A 19 -13.53 0.63 -9.42
C LEU A 19 -12.71 -0.66 -9.31
N LEU A 20 -11.38 -0.55 -9.26
CA LEU A 20 -10.48 -1.71 -9.15
C LEU A 20 -10.17 -2.03 -7.68
N GLY A 21 -10.01 -1.01 -6.85
CA GLY A 21 -9.39 -1.11 -5.53
C GLY A 21 -7.99 -1.70 -5.64
N ASP A 22 -7.63 -2.50 -4.64
CA ASP A 22 -6.55 -3.48 -4.75
C ASP A 22 -7.17 -4.85 -5.07
N PRO A 23 -7.27 -5.29 -6.34
CA PRO A 23 -7.68 -6.65 -6.61
C PRO A 23 -6.62 -7.57 -6.00
N LEU A 24 -7.00 -8.46 -5.09
CA LEU A 24 -6.11 -9.51 -4.55
C LEU A 24 -5.43 -10.35 -5.66
N ALA A 25 -6.00 -10.35 -6.87
CA ALA A 25 -5.50 -11.08 -8.03
C ALA A 25 -4.58 -10.28 -8.97
N TRP A 26 -4.54 -8.94 -8.87
CA TRP A 26 -3.68 -8.12 -9.72
C TRP A 26 -2.41 -7.71 -8.96
N PRO A 27 -1.22 -7.91 -9.54
CA PRO A 27 0.03 -7.59 -8.86
C PRO A 27 0.16 -6.06 -8.73
N HIS A 28 -0.20 -5.53 -7.56
CA HIS A 28 0.02 -4.13 -7.22
C HIS A 28 1.54 -3.87 -7.05
N PRO A 29 2.09 -2.72 -7.46
CA PRO A 29 3.53 -2.43 -7.33
C PRO A 29 4.08 -2.68 -5.92
N VAL A 30 3.32 -2.30 -4.89
CA VAL A 30 3.68 -2.53 -3.47
C VAL A 30 3.75 -4.02 -3.13
N GLN A 31 2.85 -4.86 -3.67
CA GLN A 31 2.90 -6.31 -3.47
C GLN A 31 4.12 -6.93 -4.14
N VAL A 32 4.45 -6.48 -5.36
CA VAL A 32 5.66 -6.91 -6.08
C VAL A 32 6.93 -6.56 -5.31
N MET A 33 7.01 -5.34 -4.76
CA MET A 33 8.11 -4.95 -3.86
C MET A 33 8.17 -5.86 -2.63
N GLY A 34 7.03 -6.15 -2.00
CA GLY A 34 6.95 -7.08 -0.87
C GLY A 34 7.46 -8.49 -1.20
N TRP A 35 7.12 -9.02 -2.38
CA TRP A 35 7.64 -10.31 -2.86
C TRP A 35 9.15 -10.25 -3.09
N GLY A 36 9.64 -9.18 -3.71
CA GLY A 36 11.07 -8.95 -3.93
C GLY A 36 11.84 -8.90 -2.61
N ILE A 37 11.35 -8.12 -1.64
CA ILE A 37 11.91 -8.02 -0.29
C ILE A 37 11.92 -9.38 0.39
N SER A 38 10.80 -10.12 0.36
CA SER A 38 10.71 -11.44 1.00
C SER A 38 11.70 -12.43 0.38
N ARG A 39 11.85 -12.41 -0.95
CA ARG A 39 12.78 -13.30 -1.66
C ARG A 39 14.24 -12.96 -1.38
N LEU A 40 14.60 -11.68 -1.37
CA LEU A 40 15.94 -11.24 -1.01
C LEU A 40 16.26 -11.55 0.45
N ARG A 41 15.33 -11.27 1.36
CA ARG A 41 15.47 -11.60 2.78
C ARG A 41 15.75 -13.09 2.98
N HIS A 42 14.95 -13.96 2.36
CA HIS A 42 15.11 -15.41 2.52
C HIS A 42 16.46 -15.93 1.99
N GLY A 43 17.04 -15.28 0.97
CA GLY A 43 18.38 -15.61 0.48
C GLY A 43 19.52 -15.07 1.35
N LEU A 44 19.35 -13.89 1.95
CA LEU A 44 20.38 -13.20 2.74
C LEU A 44 20.43 -13.66 4.21
N GLU A 45 19.27 -13.97 4.80
CA GLU A 45 19.13 -14.31 6.21
C GLU A 45 19.96 -15.54 6.65
N PRO A 46 20.04 -16.64 5.87
CA PRO A 46 20.91 -17.78 6.20
C PRO A 46 22.40 -17.42 6.26
N TRP A 47 22.85 -16.48 5.43
CA TRP A 47 24.24 -16.03 5.40
C TRP A 47 24.60 -15.15 6.61
N CYS A 48 23.63 -14.41 7.13
CA CYS A 48 23.82 -13.52 8.27
C CYS A 48 24.13 -14.27 9.57
N ARG A 49 23.61 -15.50 9.76
CA ARG A 49 23.80 -16.31 10.98
C ARG A 49 23.59 -15.52 12.29
N GLN A 50 22.62 -14.59 12.30
CA GLN A 50 22.33 -13.67 13.41
C GLN A 50 23.49 -12.75 13.84
N GLN A 51 24.52 -12.57 13.00
CA GLN A 51 25.60 -11.63 13.29
C GLN A 51 25.17 -10.19 12.98
N PRO A 52 25.29 -9.24 13.94
CA PRO A 52 24.78 -7.87 13.78
C PRO A 52 25.33 -7.14 12.54
N ARG A 53 26.64 -7.24 12.27
CA ARG A 53 27.27 -6.58 11.11
C ARG A 53 26.78 -7.15 9.77
N ARG A 54 26.51 -8.45 9.71
CA ARG A 54 26.02 -9.10 8.49
C ARG A 54 24.56 -8.76 8.23
N LEU A 55 23.76 -8.64 9.29
CA LEU A 55 22.37 -8.17 9.19
C LEU A 55 22.31 -6.73 8.68
N GLN A 56 23.18 -5.84 9.18
CA GLN A 56 23.30 -4.47 8.67
C GLN A 56 23.66 -4.44 7.18
N LEU A 57 24.68 -5.20 6.76
CA LEU A 57 25.08 -5.28 5.36
C LEU A 57 23.94 -5.83 4.47
N ALA A 58 23.26 -6.88 4.92
CA ALA A 58 22.11 -7.44 4.21
C ALA A 58 20.97 -6.44 4.06
N GLY A 59 20.71 -5.63 5.11
CA GLY A 59 19.75 -4.53 5.05
C GLY A 59 20.14 -3.47 4.02
N VAL A 60 21.41 -3.07 3.97
CA VAL A 60 21.92 -2.12 2.97
C VAL A 60 21.78 -2.67 1.56
N VAL A 61 22.17 -3.93 1.33
CA VAL A 61 22.04 -4.59 0.02
C VAL A 61 20.58 -4.66 -0.41
N LEU A 62 19.67 -5.04 0.49
CA LEU A 62 18.24 -5.11 0.20
C LEU A 62 17.67 -3.73 -0.15
N ALA A 63 17.99 -2.70 0.63
CA ALA A 63 17.55 -1.32 0.39
C ALA A 63 18.10 -0.78 -0.94
N ALA A 64 19.41 -0.95 -1.19
CA ALA A 64 20.05 -0.53 -2.43
C ALA A 64 19.45 -1.24 -3.64
N THR A 65 19.19 -2.55 -3.54
CA THR A 65 18.58 -3.33 -4.62
C THR A 65 17.18 -2.81 -4.94
N MET A 66 16.33 -2.60 -3.91
CA MET A 66 14.98 -2.08 -4.12
C MET A 66 15.00 -0.66 -4.71
N LEU A 67 15.91 0.20 -4.25
CA LEU A 67 16.07 1.55 -4.78
C LEU A 67 16.47 1.53 -6.27
N LEU A 68 17.46 0.71 -6.64
CA LEU A 68 17.92 0.60 -8.03
C LEU A 68 16.82 0.05 -8.95
N VAL A 69 16.04 -0.93 -8.49
CA VAL A 69 14.90 -1.48 -9.24
C VAL A 69 13.81 -0.41 -9.43
N ALA A 70 13.44 0.32 -8.37
CA ALA A 70 12.45 1.38 -8.46
C ALA A 70 12.90 2.52 -9.39
N MET A 71 14.18 2.93 -9.29
CA MET A 71 14.77 3.93 -10.17
C MET A 71 14.77 3.46 -11.63
N GLY A 72 15.20 2.22 -11.90
CA GLY A 72 15.20 1.64 -13.24
C GLY A 72 13.79 1.55 -13.84
N ALA A 73 12.79 1.18 -13.04
CA ALA A 73 11.39 1.16 -13.46
C ALA A 73 10.88 2.58 -13.81
N GLY A 74 11.20 3.58 -12.99
CA GLY A 74 10.86 4.98 -13.26
C GLY A 74 11.51 5.51 -14.54
N MET A 75 12.81 5.24 -14.75
CA MET A 75 13.51 5.63 -15.97
C MET A 75 12.96 4.94 -17.22
N ALA A 76 12.60 3.65 -17.12
CA ALA A 76 11.98 2.91 -18.22
C ALA A 76 10.60 3.47 -18.56
N LEU A 77 9.80 3.83 -17.55
CA LEU A 77 8.51 4.48 -17.73
C LEU A 77 8.69 5.82 -18.45
N GLU A 78 9.60 6.67 -17.96
CA GLU A 78 9.89 7.97 -18.58
C GLU A 78 10.34 7.81 -20.03
N TRP A 79 11.28 6.90 -20.30
CA TRP A 79 11.75 6.61 -21.65
C TRP A 79 10.61 6.17 -22.57
N SER A 80 9.70 5.32 -22.08
CA SER A 80 8.53 4.86 -22.85
C SER A 80 7.61 6.02 -23.23
N THR A 81 7.36 6.97 -22.31
CA THR A 81 6.52 8.14 -22.58
C THR A 81 7.16 9.11 -23.58
N ARG A 82 8.49 9.26 -23.55
CA ARG A 82 9.22 10.06 -24.54
C ARG A 82 9.15 9.45 -25.94
N ARG A 83 9.21 8.12 -26.04
CA ARG A 83 9.16 7.40 -27.31
C ARG A 83 7.73 7.26 -27.87
N TRP A 84 6.72 7.21 -27.00
CA TRP A 84 5.30 7.03 -27.31
C TRP A 84 4.46 8.04 -26.51
N PRO A 85 4.33 9.29 -26.98
CA PRO A 85 3.67 10.36 -26.22
C PRO A 85 2.21 10.04 -25.83
N LEU A 86 1.53 9.25 -26.66
CA LEU A 86 0.17 8.77 -26.42
C LEU A 86 0.04 7.93 -25.14
N LEU A 87 1.13 7.31 -24.67
CA LEU A 87 1.14 6.51 -23.45
C LEU A 87 1.36 7.34 -22.17
N ALA A 88 1.74 8.62 -22.29
CA ALA A 88 2.03 9.45 -21.13
C ALA A 88 0.82 9.60 -20.18
N THR A 89 -0.35 9.90 -20.74
CA THR A 89 -1.60 10.04 -19.98
C THR A 89 -2.03 8.76 -19.26
N PRO A 90 -2.16 7.59 -19.92
CA PRO A 90 -2.55 6.36 -19.22
C PRO A 90 -1.52 5.92 -18.18
N TRP A 91 -0.22 6.07 -18.44
CA TRP A 91 0.80 5.76 -17.44
C TRP A 91 0.69 6.66 -16.21
N LEU A 92 0.42 7.95 -16.39
CA LEU A 92 0.24 8.88 -15.29
C LEU A 92 -1.01 8.55 -14.47
N ILE A 93 -2.12 8.19 -15.11
CA ILE A 93 -3.35 7.76 -14.42
C ILE A 93 -3.09 6.49 -13.62
N LEU A 94 -2.43 5.49 -14.22
CA LEU A 94 -2.11 4.23 -13.54
C LEU A 94 -1.16 4.43 -12.37
N ALA A 95 -0.13 5.25 -12.54
CA ALA A 95 0.81 5.60 -11.47
C ALA A 95 0.08 6.30 -10.31
N LEU A 96 -0.74 7.31 -10.61
CA LEU A 96 -1.51 8.03 -9.59
C LEU A 96 -2.52 7.12 -8.89
N ALA A 97 -3.24 6.29 -9.64
CA ALA A 97 -4.18 5.33 -9.07
C ALA A 97 -3.48 4.31 -8.16
N SER A 98 -2.26 3.88 -8.49
CA SER A 98 -1.47 2.97 -7.62
C SER A 98 -0.97 3.61 -6.33
N CYS A 99 -1.01 4.94 -6.21
CA CYS A 99 -0.72 5.65 -4.98
C CYS A 99 -1.96 5.82 -4.09
N LEU A 100 -3.16 5.65 -4.65
CA LEU A 100 -4.42 5.75 -3.92
C LEU A 100 -4.80 4.38 -3.35
N ALA A 101 -5.29 4.38 -2.11
CA ALA A 101 -5.70 3.17 -1.38
C ALA A 101 -7.08 3.35 -0.72
N GLY A 102 -7.94 4.22 -1.29
CA GLY A 102 -9.20 4.61 -0.67
C GLY A 102 -10.18 3.43 -0.56
N ARG A 103 -10.32 2.65 -1.64
CA ARG A 103 -11.20 1.48 -1.63
C ARG A 103 -10.70 0.36 -0.71
N SER A 104 -9.40 0.06 -0.73
CA SER A 104 -8.85 -1.02 0.09
C SER A 104 -8.87 -0.66 1.58
N LEU A 105 -8.63 0.61 1.93
CA LEU A 105 -8.81 1.12 3.29
C LEU A 105 -10.24 0.92 3.78
N ARG A 106 -11.24 1.33 2.97
CA ARG A 106 -12.65 1.13 3.29
C ARG A 106 -12.95 -0.34 3.54
N GLN A 107 -12.52 -1.24 2.65
CA GLN A 107 -12.76 -2.67 2.80
C GLN A 107 -12.19 -3.23 4.10
N ARG A 108 -10.97 -2.83 4.48
CA ARG A 108 -10.34 -3.32 5.72
C ARG A 108 -11.04 -2.81 6.97
N VAL A 109 -11.46 -1.54 6.99
CA VAL A 109 -12.19 -0.94 8.11
C VAL A 109 -13.59 -1.56 8.23
N THR A 110 -14.33 -1.65 7.13
CA THR A 110 -15.66 -2.29 7.10
C THR A 110 -15.59 -3.75 7.55
N ALA A 111 -14.54 -4.50 7.16
CA ALA A 111 -14.35 -5.87 7.64
C ALA A 111 -14.17 -6.01 9.16
N VAL A 112 -13.76 -4.94 9.86
CA VAL A 112 -13.76 -4.91 11.35
C VAL A 112 -15.16 -4.61 11.87
N LEU A 113 -15.84 -3.62 11.28
CA LEU A 113 -17.18 -3.18 11.72
C LEU A 113 -18.24 -4.27 11.51
N ASP A 114 -18.21 -4.98 10.38
CA ASP A 114 -19.13 -6.08 10.05
C ASP A 114 -19.02 -7.27 11.02
N ARG A 115 -17.93 -7.36 11.80
CA ARG A 115 -17.77 -8.39 12.85
C ARG A 115 -18.27 -7.93 14.22
N LEU A 116 -18.63 -6.67 14.36
CA LEU A 116 -19.12 -6.07 15.60
C LEU A 116 -20.63 -5.88 15.61
N ASP A 117 -21.28 -5.92 14.45
CA ASP A 117 -22.73 -5.75 14.28
C ASP A 117 -23.31 -6.85 13.37
N PRO A 118 -24.54 -7.35 13.63
CA PRO A 118 -25.42 -7.05 14.77
C PRO A 118 -25.06 -7.84 16.05
N PHE A 119 -24.36 -8.97 15.93
CA PHE A 119 -23.88 -9.77 17.06
C PHE A 119 -22.35 -9.78 17.08
N PRO A 120 -21.70 -9.21 18.11
CA PRO A 120 -20.26 -9.00 18.09
C PRO A 120 -19.46 -10.29 18.29
N ASP A 121 -18.65 -10.63 17.29
CA ASP A 121 -17.60 -11.65 17.34
C ASP A 121 -16.25 -10.96 17.63
N LEU A 122 -15.93 -10.82 18.92
CA LEU A 122 -14.70 -10.14 19.34
C LEU A 122 -13.42 -10.84 18.86
N PRO A 123 -13.28 -12.18 18.92
CA PRO A 123 -12.13 -12.87 18.33
C PRO A 123 -11.93 -12.54 16.85
N ALA A 124 -12.99 -12.61 16.03
CA ALA A 124 -12.88 -12.32 14.61
C ALA A 124 -12.62 -10.84 14.33
N ALA A 125 -13.23 -9.93 15.10
CA ALA A 125 -12.98 -8.49 14.99
C ALA A 125 -11.54 -8.13 15.36
N ARG A 126 -10.96 -8.76 16.39
CA ARG A 126 -9.54 -8.60 16.74
C ARG A 126 -8.63 -9.08 15.62
N GLN A 127 -8.91 -10.24 15.03
CA GLN A 127 -8.13 -10.74 13.89
C GLN A 127 -8.23 -9.81 12.68
N ALA A 128 -9.40 -9.23 12.42
CA ALA A 128 -9.57 -8.24 11.37
C ALA A 128 -8.76 -6.97 11.66
N LEU A 129 -8.79 -6.47 12.90
CA LEU A 129 -8.05 -5.29 13.34
C LEU A 129 -6.53 -5.50 13.31
N ALA A 130 -6.04 -6.70 13.66
CA ALA A 130 -4.61 -7.07 13.59
C ALA A 130 -4.01 -6.91 12.18
N ARG A 131 -4.85 -6.93 11.13
CA ARG A 131 -4.40 -6.74 9.75
C ARG A 131 -4.18 -5.28 9.36
N ILE A 132 -4.66 -4.33 10.16
CA ILE A 132 -4.54 -2.89 9.90
C ILE A 132 -3.78 -2.12 10.98
N VAL A 133 -3.56 -2.71 12.15
CA VAL A 133 -2.83 -2.07 13.25
C VAL A 133 -1.55 -2.84 13.58
N GLY A 134 -0.49 -2.12 13.93
CA GLY A 134 0.80 -2.71 14.32
C GLY A 134 0.94 -3.07 15.81
N ARG A 135 -0.11 -2.86 16.62
CA ARG A 135 -0.11 -3.11 18.07
C ARG A 135 -0.79 -4.43 18.43
N ASP A 136 -0.52 -4.94 19.63
CA ASP A 136 -1.21 -6.11 20.16
C ASP A 136 -2.72 -5.83 20.33
N VAL A 137 -3.55 -6.76 19.87
CA VAL A 137 -5.01 -6.68 19.87
C VAL A 137 -5.69 -7.79 20.69
N THR A 138 -4.91 -8.68 21.31
CA THR A 138 -5.37 -9.93 21.95
C THR A 138 -6.48 -9.71 22.99
N HIS A 139 -6.38 -8.65 23.80
CA HIS A 139 -7.27 -8.38 24.93
C HIS A 139 -8.20 -7.17 24.76
N LEU A 140 -8.36 -6.65 23.53
CA LEU A 140 -9.15 -5.44 23.30
C LEU A 140 -10.65 -5.64 23.53
N SER A 141 -11.30 -4.68 24.20
CA SER A 141 -12.76 -4.61 24.33
C SER A 141 -13.40 -4.14 23.01
N ARG A 142 -14.72 -4.28 22.85
CA ARG A 142 -15.46 -3.73 21.69
C ARG A 142 -15.14 -2.25 21.45
N ARG A 143 -15.08 -1.45 22.52
CA ARG A 143 -14.79 -0.02 22.44
C ARG A 143 -13.36 0.23 21.97
N ASP A 144 -12.39 -0.56 22.43
CA ASP A 144 -11.00 -0.39 22.03
C ASP A 144 -10.76 -0.85 20.59
N ILE A 145 -11.51 -1.84 20.11
CA ILE A 145 -11.50 -2.27 18.71
C ILE A 145 -12.01 -1.14 17.82
N LEU A 146 -13.16 -0.54 18.16
CA LEU A 146 -13.71 0.59 17.40
C LEU A 146 -12.76 1.79 17.39
N ARG A 147 -12.18 2.11 18.55
CA ARG A 147 -11.17 3.17 18.67
C ARG A 147 -9.95 2.88 17.80
N GLY A 148 -9.41 1.67 17.86
CA GLY A 148 -8.28 1.26 17.04
C GLY A 148 -8.58 1.31 15.55
N ALA A 149 -9.77 0.88 15.14
CA ALA A 149 -10.20 0.99 13.75
C ALA A 149 -10.30 2.45 13.29
N ALA A 150 -10.84 3.35 14.12
CA ALA A 150 -10.92 4.78 13.80
C ALA A 150 -9.55 5.47 13.75
N GLU A 151 -8.65 5.16 14.70
CA GLU A 151 -7.26 5.65 14.73
C GLU A 151 -6.53 5.21 13.45
N SER A 152 -6.53 3.91 13.16
CA SER A 152 -5.88 3.36 11.96
C SER A 152 -6.54 3.85 10.67
N ALA A 153 -7.86 4.03 10.63
CA ALA A 153 -8.54 4.59 9.46
C ALA A 153 -8.10 6.03 9.19
N SER A 154 -7.98 6.85 10.24
CA SER A 154 -7.56 8.25 10.10
C SER A 154 -6.11 8.37 9.65
N GLU A 155 -5.20 7.59 10.24
CA GLU A 155 -3.78 7.56 9.87
C GLU A 155 -3.60 7.11 8.41
N ASN A 156 -4.17 5.96 8.05
CA ASN A 156 -4.05 5.43 6.69
C ASN A 156 -4.81 6.26 5.64
N ALA A 157 -5.83 7.04 6.02
CA ALA A 157 -6.52 7.93 5.09
C ALA A 157 -5.61 9.10 4.68
N VAL A 158 -4.78 9.61 5.62
CA VAL A 158 -3.80 10.66 5.32
C VAL A 158 -2.81 10.14 4.28
N ASP A 159 -2.18 9.00 4.53
CA ASP A 159 -1.12 8.47 3.66
C ASP A 159 -1.67 7.88 2.35
N GLY A 160 -2.83 7.23 2.39
CA GLY A 160 -3.40 6.48 1.27
C GLY A 160 -4.40 7.25 0.41
N ALA A 161 -4.81 8.46 0.80
CA ALA A 161 -5.73 9.27 0.00
C ALA A 161 -5.35 10.75 -0.02
N PHE A 162 -5.14 11.38 1.14
CA PHE A 162 -4.90 12.82 1.17
C PHE A 162 -3.52 13.20 0.64
N ALA A 163 -2.45 12.54 1.08
CA ALA A 163 -1.10 12.84 0.63
C ALA A 163 -0.98 12.75 -0.90
N PRO A 164 -1.37 11.64 -1.58
CA PRO A 164 -1.25 11.54 -3.05
C PRO A 164 -2.09 12.54 -3.85
N LEU A 165 -3.17 13.07 -3.28
CA LEU A 165 -4.09 13.98 -3.97
C LEU A 165 -3.65 15.45 -3.89
N PHE A 166 -2.89 15.82 -2.87
CA PHE A 166 -2.69 17.22 -2.50
C PHE A 166 -1.21 17.60 -2.28
N TRP A 167 -0.30 16.63 -2.12
CA TRP A 167 1.14 16.84 -1.88
C TRP A 167 1.99 16.01 -2.85
#